data_AF-A0A9N9BIG8-F1
#
_entry.id   AF-A0A9N9BIG8-F1
#
_cell.length_a   1.000
_cell.length_b   1.000
_cell.length_c   1.000
_cell.angle_alpha   90.00
_cell.angle_beta   90.00
_cell.angle_gamma   90.00
#
_symmetry.space_group_name_H-M   'P 1'
#
loop_
_entity.id
_entity.type
_entity.pdbx_description
1 polymer ?
#
loop_
_entity_poly.entity_id
_entity_poly.type
_entity_poly.pdbx_seq_one_letter_code
_entity_poly.pdbx_strand_id
1 'polypeptide(L)'
;MTAVTSASVSDIAKPPMSAMKRRSIIIPQHSNHRDKLKDAIKKRVADEIVELFVEAQQIGKDDTVIIKMILDHIKKRNTNSVEVLEWLLSNQHTLQYKTLLGYFYLHDIGTEIDTRKAYVLYLAAAKKDYPIAQYLLGECYSSGSGTKSDEKLAFQWYQKAAEGGCTNGYWNIKERRYGDSLLF
;
A
#
# COMPACT_ATOMS: atom_id res chain seq x y z
N MET A 1 52.93 -5.34 43.42
CA MET A 1 53.24 -3.93 43.10
C MET A 1 52.91 -3.74 41.63
N THR A 2 51.66 -3.39 41.33
CA THR A 2 51.15 -2.02 41.06
C THR A 2 51.51 -1.52 39.67
N ALA A 3 50.46 -1.05 38.99
CA ALA A 3 50.36 -0.60 37.62
C ALA A 3 51.49 0.34 37.16
N VAL A 4 51.81 0.26 35.87
CA VAL A 4 52.33 1.42 35.12
C VAL A 4 51.29 1.81 34.09
N THR A 5 50.57 2.87 34.43
CA THR A 5 49.67 3.65 33.60
C THR A 5 50.43 4.74 32.86
N SER A 6 50.14 4.86 31.56
CA SER A 6 49.92 6.09 30.76
C SER A 6 50.95 7.23 30.73
N ALA A 7 51.41 7.55 29.50
CA ALA A 7 51.76 8.88 28.95
C ALA A 7 52.37 8.65 27.53
N SER A 8 52.22 9.42 26.45
CA SER A 8 51.33 10.52 26.01
C SER A 8 51.69 10.89 24.55
N VAL A 9 50.69 11.35 23.78
CA VAL A 9 50.67 12.39 22.70
C VAL A 9 51.41 12.17 21.36
N SER A 10 50.68 12.53 20.28
CA SER A 10 51.07 12.91 18.91
C SER A 10 51.76 11.88 18.02
N ASP A 11 51.01 11.33 17.06
CA ASP A 11 51.35 11.36 15.62
C ASP A 11 50.39 10.47 14.83
N ILE A 12 49.25 11.01 14.39
CA ILE A 12 48.56 10.47 13.21
C ILE A 12 48.26 11.63 12.27
N ALA A 13 49.06 11.68 11.22
CA ALA A 13 49.02 12.67 10.17
C ALA A 13 47.63 12.75 9.51
N LYS A 14 47.18 14.00 9.31
CA LYS A 14 45.98 14.35 8.53
C LYS A 14 46.25 14.05 7.04
N PRO A 15 45.36 13.36 6.31
CA PRO A 15 45.58 13.08 4.89
C PRO A 15 45.41 14.34 4.01
N PRO A 16 46.09 14.41 2.84
CA PRO A 16 46.17 15.62 2.02
C PRO A 16 44.85 15.97 1.30
N MET A 17 44.58 17.27 1.20
CA MET A 17 43.45 17.89 0.51
C MET A 17 43.56 17.76 -1.02
N SER A 18 43.21 16.60 -1.59
CA SER A 18 42.97 16.50 -3.05
C SER A 18 42.09 15.31 -3.44
N ALA A 19 40.83 15.29 -2.99
CA ALA A 19 39.71 14.63 -3.68
C ALA A 19 38.38 14.91 -2.96
N MET A 20 38.13 16.16 -2.54
CA MET A 20 36.78 16.58 -2.18
C MET A 20 36.01 16.80 -3.48
N LYS A 21 35.36 15.76 -3.98
CA LYS A 21 34.32 15.91 -5.01
C LYS A 21 33.31 16.90 -4.41
N ARG A 22 33.26 18.13 -4.95
CA ARG A 22 32.35 19.18 -4.49
C ARG A 22 30.97 18.53 -4.36
N ARG A 23 30.47 18.37 -3.13
CA ARG A 23 29.06 18.08 -2.92
C ARG A 23 28.35 19.29 -3.49
N SER A 24 27.81 19.14 -4.68
CA SER A 24 26.88 20.10 -5.25
C SER A 24 25.83 20.32 -4.17
N ILE A 25 25.77 21.53 -3.63
CA ILE A 25 24.65 21.96 -2.81
C ILE A 25 23.46 21.87 -3.75
N ILE A 26 22.67 20.80 -3.63
CA ILE A 26 21.37 20.73 -4.29
C ILE A 26 20.53 21.74 -3.53
N ILE A 27 20.46 22.96 -4.06
CA ILE A 27 19.44 23.93 -3.66
C ILE A 27 18.10 23.23 -3.95
N PRO A 28 17.20 23.08 -2.98
CA PRO A 28 15.88 22.52 -3.24
C PRO A 28 15.24 23.42 -4.29
N GLN A 29 15.02 22.89 -5.49
CA GLN A 29 14.21 23.60 -6.49
C GLN A 29 12.84 23.79 -5.84
N HIS A 30 12.47 25.04 -5.56
CA HIS A 30 11.08 25.38 -5.24
C HIS A 30 10.24 24.83 -6.39
N SER A 31 9.49 23.75 -6.15
CA SER A 31 8.64 23.12 -7.17
C SER A 31 7.83 24.21 -7.88
N ASN A 32 8.05 24.39 -9.18
CA ASN A 32 7.41 25.47 -9.93
C ASN A 32 5.88 25.27 -9.92
N HIS A 33 5.10 26.34 -10.09
CA HIS A 33 3.63 26.28 -10.18
C HIS A 33 3.14 25.20 -11.15
N ARG A 34 3.87 24.98 -12.25
CA ARG A 34 3.59 23.90 -13.23
C ARG A 34 3.70 22.50 -12.60
N ASP A 35 4.66 22.25 -11.72
CA ASP A 35 4.85 20.95 -11.08
C ASP A 35 3.79 20.71 -10.02
N LYS A 36 3.43 21.75 -9.26
CA LYS A 36 2.30 21.70 -8.32
C LYS A 36 0.98 21.40 -9.03
N LEU A 37 0.75 22.00 -10.20
CA LEU A 37 -0.45 21.76 -11.00
C LEU A 37 -0.50 20.31 -11.52
N LYS A 38 0.62 19.79 -12.03
CA LYS A 38 0.71 18.38 -12.48
C LYS A 38 0.44 17.42 -11.33
N ASP A 39 1.01 17.68 -10.16
CA ASP A 39 0.79 16.86 -8.97
C ASP A 39 -0.68 16.89 -8.51
N ALA A 40 -1.30 18.08 -8.50
CA ALA A 40 -2.72 18.22 -8.18
C ALA A 40 -3.64 17.45 -9.15
N ILE A 41 -3.30 17.41 -10.44
CA ILE A 41 -4.03 16.62 -11.44
C ILE A 41 -3.88 15.13 -11.15
N LYS A 42 -2.66 14.64 -10.89
CA LYS A 42 -2.42 13.23 -10.55
C LYS A 42 -3.15 12.82 -9.27
N LYS A 43 -3.10 13.68 -8.24
CA LYS A 43 -3.86 13.50 -7.00
C LYS A 43 -5.36 13.34 -7.29
N ARG A 44 -5.94 14.22 -8.10
CA ARG A 44 -7.35 14.14 -8.48
C ARG A 44 -7.68 12.81 -9.14
N VAL A 45 -6.85 12.33 -10.06
CA VAL A 45 -7.05 11.04 -10.71
C VAL A 45 -6.99 9.90 -9.69
N ALA A 46 -6.02 9.92 -8.77
CA ALA A 46 -5.91 8.92 -7.72
C ALA A 46 -7.12 8.92 -6.77
N ASP A 47 -7.62 10.10 -6.39
CA ASP A 47 -8.84 10.27 -5.58
C ASP A 47 -10.05 9.64 -6.26
N GLU A 48 -10.26 9.94 -7.55
CA GLU A 48 -11.37 9.38 -8.32
C GLU A 48 -11.28 7.84 -8.45
N ILE A 49 -10.07 7.29 -8.61
CA ILE A 49 -9.87 5.83 -8.64
C ILE A 49 -10.16 5.21 -7.27
N VAL A 50 -9.75 5.86 -6.18
CA VAL A 50 -10.07 5.42 -4.82
C VAL A 50 -11.59 5.39 -4.62
N GLU A 51 -12.31 6.44 -5.01
CA GLU A 51 -13.77 6.50 -4.90
C GLU A 51 -14.41 5.33 -5.65
N LEU A 52 -14.06 5.13 -6.93
CA LEU A 52 -14.55 4.01 -7.73
C LEU A 52 -14.26 2.65 -7.10
N PHE A 53 -13.03 2.46 -6.60
CA PHE A 53 -12.59 1.24 -5.94
C PHE A 53 -13.39 0.96 -4.66
N VAL A 54 -13.55 1.97 -3.81
CA VAL A 54 -14.27 1.90 -2.53
C VAL A 54 -15.74 1.55 -2.77
N GLU A 55 -16.40 2.26 -3.68
CA GLU A 55 -17.81 2.02 -4.01
C GLU A 55 -18.03 0.61 -4.58
N ALA A 56 -17.14 0.16 -5.46
CA ALA A 56 -17.25 -1.16 -6.06
C ALA A 56 -17.08 -2.28 -5.03
N GLN A 57 -16.17 -2.10 -4.06
CA GLN A 57 -16.01 -3.02 -2.92
C GLN A 57 -17.24 -3.00 -2.00
N GLN A 58 -17.88 -1.85 -1.78
CA GLN A 58 -19.10 -1.77 -0.96
C GLN A 58 -20.32 -2.44 -1.62
N ILE A 59 -20.38 -2.45 -2.95
CA ILE A 59 -21.44 -3.12 -3.72
C ILE A 59 -21.16 -4.63 -3.84
N GLY A 60 -19.95 -5.09 -3.53
CA GLY A 60 -19.54 -6.47 -3.72
C GLY A 60 -19.35 -6.86 -5.18
N LYS A 61 -18.77 -5.95 -5.98
CA LYS A 61 -18.40 -6.26 -7.36
C LYS A 61 -17.18 -7.18 -7.38
N ASP A 62 -17.17 -8.12 -8.32
CA ASP A 62 -16.02 -8.98 -8.58
C ASP A 62 -14.79 -8.18 -9.02
N ASP A 63 -13.60 -8.66 -8.67
CA ASP A 63 -12.32 -8.00 -9.00
C ASP A 63 -12.16 -7.74 -10.49
N THR A 64 -12.58 -8.67 -11.35
CA THR A 64 -12.56 -8.50 -12.81
C THR A 64 -13.33 -7.25 -13.26
N VAL A 65 -14.46 -6.95 -12.61
CA VAL A 65 -15.28 -5.76 -12.91
C VAL A 65 -14.60 -4.51 -12.38
N ILE A 66 -14.04 -4.57 -11.16
CA ILE A 66 -13.33 -3.46 -10.52
C ILE A 66 -12.11 -3.05 -11.35
N ILE A 67 -11.28 -4.02 -11.73
CA ILE A 67 -10.07 -3.81 -12.56
C ILE A 67 -10.46 -3.13 -13.86
N LYS A 68 -11.51 -3.61 -14.54
CA LYS A 68 -12.00 -2.99 -15.77
C LYS A 68 -12.43 -1.54 -15.55
N MET A 69 -13.20 -1.26 -14.50
CA MET A 69 -13.62 0.10 -14.16
C MET A 69 -12.43 1.04 -13.95
N ILE A 70 -11.41 0.58 -13.22
CA ILE A 70 -10.18 1.34 -12.96
C ILE A 70 -9.43 1.62 -14.27
N LEU A 71 -9.19 0.60 -15.09
CA LEU A 71 -8.46 0.74 -16.36
C LEU A 71 -9.20 1.64 -17.35
N ASP A 72 -10.53 1.52 -17.45
CA ASP A 72 -11.36 2.39 -18.29
C ASP A 72 -11.30 3.85 -17.82
N HIS A 73 -11.30 4.09 -16.50
CA HIS A 73 -11.17 5.44 -15.93
C HIS A 73 -9.80 6.07 -16.21
N ILE A 74 -8.73 5.29 -16.00
CA ILE A 74 -7.34 5.69 -16.32
C ILE A 74 -7.24 6.12 -17.79
N LYS A 75 -7.79 5.31 -18.71
CA LYS A 75 -7.82 5.61 -20.14
C LYS A 75 -8.58 6.91 -20.45
N LYS A 76 -9.74 7.14 -19.83
CA LYS A 76 -10.53 8.38 -19.99
C LYS A 76 -9.79 9.64 -19.52
N ARG A 77 -8.88 9.49 -18.56
CA ARG A 77 -8.04 10.59 -18.04
C ARG A 77 -6.76 10.83 -18.86
N ASN A 78 -6.57 10.11 -19.96
CA ASN A 78 -5.39 10.20 -20.81
C ASN A 78 -4.08 10.00 -20.03
N THR A 79 -4.10 9.07 -19.07
CA THR A 79 -2.94 8.61 -18.31
C THR A 79 -2.84 7.09 -18.42
N ASN A 80 -1.87 6.48 -17.76
CA ASN A 80 -1.66 5.03 -17.75
C ASN A 80 -1.50 4.51 -16.32
N SER A 81 -1.64 3.20 -16.16
CA SER A 81 -1.58 2.55 -14.84
C SER A 81 -0.22 2.72 -14.16
N VAL A 82 0.88 2.75 -14.92
CA VAL A 82 2.24 2.94 -14.39
C VAL A 82 2.39 4.33 -13.76
N GLU A 83 1.90 5.39 -14.42
CA GLU A 83 1.94 6.75 -13.88
C GLU A 83 1.14 6.91 -12.58
N VAL A 84 -0.03 6.26 -12.50
CA VAL A 84 -0.85 6.26 -11.28
C VAL A 84 -0.13 5.49 -10.18
N LEU A 85 0.44 4.31 -10.50
CA LEU A 85 1.22 3.51 -9.57
C LEU A 85 2.41 4.29 -8.99
N GLU A 86 3.21 4.94 -9.83
CA GLU A 86 4.35 5.77 -9.40
C GLU A 86 3.92 6.91 -8.46
N TRP A 87 2.77 7.52 -8.76
CA TRP A 87 2.21 8.55 -7.90
C TRP A 87 1.76 7.97 -6.56
N LEU A 88 1.08 6.82 -6.54
CA LEU A 88 0.68 6.13 -5.32
C LEU A 88 1.89 5.71 -4.47
N LEU A 89 2.97 5.24 -5.11
CA LEU A 89 4.24 4.90 -4.45
C LEU A 89 4.83 6.09 -3.69
N SER A 90 4.71 7.28 -4.26
CA SER A 90 5.19 8.53 -3.68
C SER A 90 4.26 9.11 -2.61
N ASN A 91 3.02 8.63 -2.51
CA ASN A 91 1.95 9.24 -1.70
C ASN A 91 1.27 8.26 -0.72
N GLN A 92 2.00 7.32 -0.12
CA GLN A 92 1.43 6.27 0.75
C GLN A 92 0.96 6.74 2.16
N HIS A 93 0.75 8.04 2.34
CA HIS A 93 0.39 8.64 3.63
C HIS A 93 -1.06 8.35 4.03
N THR A 94 -1.95 8.15 3.07
CA THR A 94 -3.36 7.82 3.33
C THR A 94 -3.57 6.30 3.32
N LEU A 95 -4.51 5.82 4.14
CA LEU A 95 -4.85 4.40 4.18
C LEU A 95 -5.49 3.94 2.87
N GLN A 96 -6.25 4.82 2.23
CA GLN A 96 -6.90 4.59 0.94
C GLN A 96 -5.89 4.35 -0.18
N TYR A 97 -4.91 5.27 -0.38
CA TYR A 97 -3.89 5.10 -1.41
C TYR A 97 -3.01 3.89 -1.15
N LYS A 98 -2.67 3.64 0.12
CA LYS A 98 -1.92 2.44 0.53
C LYS A 98 -2.65 1.15 0.17
N THR A 99 -3.96 1.11 0.41
CA THR A 99 -4.80 -0.05 0.08
C THR A 99 -4.93 -0.21 -1.43
N LEU A 100 -5.19 0.88 -2.16
CA LEU A 100 -5.24 0.85 -3.62
C LEU A 100 -3.92 0.41 -4.26
N LEU A 101 -2.78 0.85 -3.71
CA LEU A 101 -1.46 0.40 -4.15
C LEU A 101 -1.29 -1.11 -3.94
N GLY A 102 -1.77 -1.65 -2.81
CA GLY A 102 -1.79 -3.10 -2.58
C GLY A 102 -2.62 -3.84 -3.62
N TYR A 103 -3.75 -3.25 -4.00
CA TYR A 103 -4.62 -3.79 -5.05
C TYR A 103 -3.92 -3.82 -6.41
N PHE A 104 -3.17 -2.77 -6.75
CA PHE A 104 -2.40 -2.72 -7.99
C PHE A 104 -1.36 -3.83 -8.06
N TYR A 105 -0.66 -4.10 -6.95
CA TYR A 105 0.29 -5.20 -6.86
C TYR A 105 -0.36 -6.58 -6.92
N LEU A 106 -1.58 -6.74 -6.41
CA LEU A 106 -2.25 -8.04 -6.42
C LEU A 106 -2.78 -8.40 -7.81
N HIS A 107 -3.17 -7.41 -8.62
CA HIS A 107 -3.91 -7.60 -9.86
C HIS A 107 -3.19 -7.11 -11.13
N ASP A 108 -1.85 -7.04 -11.11
CA ASP A 108 -1.03 -6.70 -12.29
C ASP A 108 -1.35 -5.32 -12.91
N ILE A 109 -1.74 -4.33 -12.09
CA ILE A 109 -2.16 -3.02 -12.59
C ILE A 109 -0.96 -2.08 -12.66
N GLY A 110 -0.32 -2.05 -13.84
CA GLY A 110 0.83 -1.16 -14.09
C GLY A 110 2.13 -1.62 -13.44
N THR A 111 2.16 -2.83 -12.90
CA THR A 111 3.33 -3.51 -12.30
C THR A 111 3.11 -5.00 -12.34
N GLU A 112 4.17 -5.79 -12.20
CA GLU A 112 4.07 -7.24 -12.04
C GLU A 112 3.42 -7.59 -10.69
N ILE A 113 2.75 -8.75 -10.67
CA ILE A 113 2.11 -9.27 -9.46
C ILE A 113 3.13 -9.43 -8.32
N ASP A 114 2.84 -8.79 -7.18
CA ASP A 114 3.60 -8.95 -5.93
C ASP A 114 2.65 -9.11 -4.75
N THR A 115 2.21 -10.35 -4.54
CA THR A 115 1.26 -10.70 -3.48
C THR A 115 1.81 -10.39 -2.08
N ARG A 116 3.14 -10.43 -1.90
CA ARG A 116 3.77 -10.13 -0.61
C ARG A 116 3.71 -8.64 -0.30
N LYS A 117 3.98 -7.77 -1.28
CA LYS A 117 3.81 -6.32 -1.10
C LYS A 117 2.34 -5.96 -0.86
N ALA A 118 1.41 -6.55 -1.62
CA ALA A 118 -0.01 -6.35 -1.40
C ALA A 118 -0.42 -6.68 0.05
N TYR A 119 -0.03 -7.87 0.53
CA TYR A 119 -0.26 -8.30 1.92
C TYR A 119 0.28 -7.30 2.95
N VAL A 120 1.53 -6.84 2.79
CA VAL A 120 2.16 -5.90 3.74
C VAL A 120 1.41 -4.55 3.77
N LEU A 121 0.98 -4.06 2.61
CA LEU A 121 0.23 -2.80 2.49
C LEU A 121 -1.16 -2.92 3.15
N TYR A 122 -1.88 -4.02 2.87
CA TYR A 122 -3.16 -4.31 3.50
C TYR A 122 -3.02 -4.46 5.01
N LEU A 123 -2.03 -5.21 5.50
CA LEU A 123 -1.77 -5.37 6.92
C LEU A 123 -1.52 -4.03 7.62
N ALA A 124 -0.75 -3.14 7.00
CA ALA A 124 -0.46 -1.82 7.55
C ALA A 124 -1.70 -0.93 7.63
N ALA A 125 -2.59 -0.98 6.63
CA ALA A 125 -3.84 -0.21 6.63
C ALA A 125 -4.93 -0.84 7.54
N ALA A 126 -5.04 -2.16 7.57
CA ALA A 126 -5.99 -2.92 8.38
C ALA A 126 -5.73 -2.73 9.89
N LYS A 127 -4.45 -2.62 10.30
CA LYS A 127 -4.04 -2.29 11.68
C LYS A 127 -4.40 -0.87 12.10
N LYS A 128 -4.84 -0.02 11.17
CA LYS A 128 -5.36 1.32 11.42
C LYS A 128 -6.88 1.37 11.21
N ASP A 129 -7.53 0.21 11.34
CA ASP A 129 -8.97 0.03 11.29
C ASP A 129 -9.63 0.49 9.99
N TYR A 130 -8.90 0.42 8.87
CA TYR A 130 -9.47 0.70 7.56
C TYR A 130 -10.26 -0.53 7.05
N PRO A 131 -11.60 -0.46 6.95
CA PRO A 131 -12.44 -1.66 6.78
C PRO A 131 -12.18 -2.43 5.49
N ILE A 132 -11.91 -1.72 4.39
CA ILE A 132 -11.61 -2.36 3.10
C ILE A 132 -10.27 -3.11 3.16
N ALA A 133 -9.26 -2.53 3.81
CA ALA A 133 -7.99 -3.24 4.00
C ALA A 133 -8.13 -4.45 4.93
N GLN A 134 -9.01 -4.37 5.95
CA GLN A 134 -9.31 -5.54 6.79
C GLN A 134 -9.96 -6.66 5.98
N TYR A 135 -10.91 -6.33 5.10
CA TYR A 135 -11.50 -7.29 4.17
C TYR A 135 -10.45 -7.94 3.27
N LEU A 136 -9.63 -7.13 2.57
CA LEU A 136 -8.59 -7.62 1.66
C LEU A 136 -7.49 -8.42 2.37
N LEU A 137 -7.19 -8.07 3.62
CA LEU A 137 -6.30 -8.87 4.46
C LEU A 137 -6.93 -10.23 4.83
N GLY A 138 -8.25 -10.25 5.06
CA GLY A 138 -9.02 -11.48 5.19
C GLY A 138 -8.89 -12.36 3.95
N GLU A 139 -9.05 -11.80 2.75
CA GLU A 139 -8.86 -12.50 1.47
C GLU A 139 -7.44 -13.08 1.34
N CYS A 140 -6.42 -12.35 1.79
CA CYS A 140 -5.04 -12.83 1.80
C CYS A 140 -4.85 -14.04 2.72
N TYR A 141 -5.47 -14.06 3.90
CA TYR A 141 -5.44 -15.22 4.79
C TYR A 141 -6.31 -16.38 4.29
N SER A 142 -7.43 -16.11 3.62
CA SER A 142 -8.27 -17.15 3.01
C SER A 142 -7.48 -17.88 1.90
N SER A 143 -7.01 -17.11 0.91
CA SER A 143 -6.30 -17.65 -0.27
C SER A 143 -4.84 -18.03 -0.04
N GLY A 144 -4.20 -17.56 1.03
CA GLY A 144 -2.74 -17.65 1.19
C GLY A 144 -1.96 -16.70 0.28
N SER A 145 -2.57 -15.58 -0.15
CA SER A 145 -1.89 -14.57 -0.96
C SER A 145 -0.90 -13.75 -0.13
N GLY A 146 0.40 -13.88 -0.40
CA GLY A 146 1.46 -13.15 0.30
C GLY A 146 1.71 -13.59 1.75
N THR A 147 0.97 -14.58 2.24
CA THR A 147 1.04 -15.16 3.59
C THR A 147 0.64 -16.64 3.56
N LYS A 148 0.79 -17.36 4.67
CA LYS A 148 0.18 -18.69 4.79
C LYS A 148 -1.34 -18.55 4.96
N SER A 149 -2.10 -19.44 4.31
CA SER A 149 -3.55 -19.51 4.52
C SER A 149 -3.90 -19.85 5.97
N ASP A 150 -4.90 -19.16 6.51
CA ASP A 150 -5.44 -19.32 7.86
C ASP A 150 -6.89 -18.82 7.86
N GLU A 151 -7.84 -19.73 7.65
CA GLU A 151 -9.28 -19.41 7.61
C GLU A 151 -9.79 -18.77 8.91
N LYS A 152 -9.20 -19.12 10.06
CA LYS A 152 -9.61 -18.55 11.34
C LYS A 152 -9.21 -17.08 11.43
N LEU A 153 -7.99 -16.74 11.01
CA LEU A 153 -7.55 -15.35 10.90
C LEU A 153 -8.34 -14.60 9.82
N ALA A 154 -8.62 -15.22 8.68
CA ALA A 154 -9.45 -14.63 7.63
C ALA A 154 -10.81 -14.22 8.20
N PHE A 155 -11.49 -15.14 8.88
CA PHE A 155 -12.78 -14.89 9.53
C PHE A 155 -12.71 -13.73 10.55
N GLN A 156 -11.68 -13.68 11.38
CA GLN A 156 -11.49 -12.58 12.34
C GLN A 156 -11.34 -11.21 11.64
N TRP A 157 -10.63 -11.16 10.52
CA TRP A 157 -10.48 -9.91 9.75
C TRP A 157 -11.77 -9.52 9.03
N TYR A 158 -12.53 -10.48 8.51
CA TYR A 158 -13.86 -10.20 7.93
C TYR A 158 -14.84 -9.67 8.98
N GLN A 159 -14.81 -10.18 10.22
CA GLN A 159 -15.63 -9.66 11.31
C GLN A 159 -15.31 -8.18 11.59
N LYS A 160 -14.02 -7.83 11.71
CA LYS A 160 -13.60 -6.43 11.90
C LYS A 160 -14.02 -5.55 10.74
N ALA A 161 -13.85 -6.03 9.51
CA ALA A 161 -14.27 -5.32 8.32
C ALA A 161 -15.79 -5.04 8.34
N ALA A 162 -16.60 -6.04 8.72
CA ALA A 162 -18.04 -5.92 8.84
C ALA A 162 -18.45 -4.91 9.94
N GLU A 163 -17.79 -4.94 11.10
CA GLU A 163 -17.97 -3.98 12.19
C GLU A 163 -17.63 -2.55 11.74
N GLY A 164 -16.64 -2.40 10.88
CA GLY A 164 -16.27 -1.15 10.22
C GLY A 164 -17.16 -0.75 9.03
N GLY A 165 -18.26 -1.48 8.77
CA GLY A 165 -19.21 -1.17 7.69
C GLY A 165 -18.82 -1.68 6.30
N CYS A 166 -17.86 -2.61 6.18
CA CYS A 166 -17.54 -3.25 4.91
C CYS A 166 -18.57 -4.34 4.56
N THR A 167 -19.33 -4.11 3.49
CA THR A 167 -20.35 -5.05 2.97
C THR A 167 -19.76 -6.43 2.65
N ASN A 168 -18.59 -6.49 2.01
CA ASN A 168 -17.96 -7.76 1.67
C ASN A 168 -17.52 -8.55 2.91
N GLY A 169 -17.05 -7.86 3.95
CA GLY A 169 -16.79 -8.48 5.25
C GLY A 169 -18.06 -9.11 5.83
N TYR A 170 -19.18 -8.40 5.77
CA TYR A 170 -20.48 -8.90 6.25
C TYR A 170 -20.98 -10.13 5.48
N TRP A 171 -20.86 -10.16 4.15
CA TRP A 171 -21.27 -11.33 3.36
C TRP A 171 -20.36 -12.53 3.59
N ASN A 172 -19.05 -12.32 3.70
CA ASN A 172 -18.07 -13.38 3.98
C ASN A 172 -18.30 -14.06 5.33
N ILE A 173 -18.71 -13.31 6.37
CA ILE A 173 -19.06 -13.92 7.67
C ILE A 173 -20.41 -14.65 7.62
N LYS A 174 -21.36 -14.16 6.82
CA LYS A 174 -22.69 -14.76 6.65
C LYS A 174 -22.58 -16.11 5.96
N GLU A 175 -21.91 -16.17 4.82
CA GLU A 175 -21.75 -17.39 4.02
C GLU A 175 -21.12 -18.52 4.83
N ARG A 176 -20.01 -18.24 5.54
CA ARG A 176 -19.32 -19.24 6.36
C ARG A 176 -20.18 -19.76 7.52
N ARG A 177 -20.96 -18.90 8.18
CA ARG A 177 -21.87 -19.31 9.25
C ARG A 177 -23.03 -20.19 8.76
N TYR A 178 -23.53 -19.94 7.55
CA TYR A 178 -24.56 -20.80 6.96
C TYR A 178 -24.00 -22.17 6.53
N GLY A 179 -22.76 -22.22 6.06
CA GLY A 179 -22.07 -23.47 5.74
C GLY A 179 -21.93 -24.40 6.94
N ASP A 180 -21.57 -23.86 8.11
CA ASP A 180 -21.50 -24.62 9.37
C ASP A 180 -22.89 -25.08 9.88
N SER A 181 -23.97 -24.38 9.49
CA SER A 181 -25.33 -24.68 9.95
C SER A 181 -26.02 -25.79 9.13
N LEU A 182 -25.46 -26.19 7.98
CA LEU A 182 -25.99 -27.25 7.11
C LEU A 182 -25.39 -28.64 7.41
N LEU A 183 -24.58 -28.77 8.46
CA LEU A 183 -23.93 -30.02 8.89
C LEU A 183 -24.66 -30.74 10.04
N PHE A 184 -25.91 -30.36 10.35
CA PHE A 184 -26.74 -31.00 11.39
C PHE A 184 -28.13 -31.37 10.89
#